data_AF-A0A498FD71-F1
#
_entry.id   AF-A0A498FD71-F1
#
_cell.length_a   1.000
_cell.length_b   1.000
_cell.length_c   1.000
_cell.angle_alpha   90.00
_cell.angle_beta   90.00
_cell.angle_gamma   90.00
#
_symmetry.space_group_name_H-M   'P 1'
#
loop_
_entity.id
_entity.type
_entity.pdbx_description
1 polymer ?
#
loop_
_entity_poly.entity_id
_entity_poly.type
_entity_poly.pdbx_seq_one_letter_code
_entity_poly.pdbx_strand_id
1 'polypeptide(L)'
;MSHEMESNPAQSVSISVPIPVADADLFKSKATNDILLFLTNYRFKQFSQREVADQIGHSQQTVRRAINTLVENGLVVVSPENNQRLV
;
A
#
# COMPACT_ATOMS: atom_id res chain seq x y z
N MET A 1 -27.51 -16.93 6.30
CA MET A 1 -27.92 -17.45 4.98
C MET A 1 -26.85 -17.03 3.99
N SER A 2 -25.95 -17.94 3.66
CA SER A 2 -24.83 -17.71 2.75
C SER A 2 -25.33 -17.88 1.32
N HIS A 3 -25.16 -16.87 0.47
CA HIS A 3 -25.49 -16.99 -0.95
C HIS A 3 -24.27 -17.59 -1.66
N GLU A 4 -24.34 -18.90 -1.92
CA GLU A 4 -23.39 -19.60 -2.77
C GLU A 4 -23.77 -19.26 -4.22
N MET A 5 -22.93 -18.50 -4.92
CA MET A 5 -23.15 -18.22 -6.33
C MET A 5 -22.88 -19.50 -7.13
N GLU A 6 -23.94 -20.12 -7.61
CA GLU A 6 -23.85 -21.21 -8.59
C GLU A 6 -23.33 -20.64 -9.91
N SER A 7 -22.03 -20.84 -10.15
CA SER A 7 -21.35 -20.45 -11.39
C SER A 7 -21.84 -21.31 -12.56
N ASN A 8 -22.90 -20.86 -13.23
CA ASN A 8 -23.26 -21.34 -14.57
C ASN A 8 -22.34 -20.64 -15.59
N PRO A 9 -21.39 -21.34 -16.25
CA PRO A 9 -20.37 -20.71 -17.10
C PRO A 9 -20.94 -20.11 -18.40
N ALA A 10 -22.23 -20.29 -18.69
CA ALA A 10 -22.84 -19.84 -19.94
C ALA A 10 -23.31 -18.37 -19.93
N GLN A 11 -23.37 -17.68 -18.77
CA GLN A 11 -24.02 -16.35 -18.68
C GLN A 11 -23.39 -15.37 -17.67
N SER A 12 -22.07 -15.43 -17.45
CA SER A 12 -21.37 -14.36 -16.71
C SER A 12 -20.74 -13.35 -17.67
N VAL A 13 -21.23 -12.11 -17.64
CA VAL A 13 -20.57 -10.98 -18.30
C VAL A 13 -19.55 -10.41 -17.31
N SER A 14 -18.27 -10.48 -17.67
CA SER A 14 -17.19 -9.82 -16.94
C SER A 14 -16.81 -8.52 -17.64
N ILE A 15 -16.68 -7.44 -16.87
CA ILE A 15 -16.20 -6.14 -17.34
C ILE A 15 -14.90 -5.85 -16.60
N SER A 16 -13.79 -5.70 -17.34
CA SER A 16 -12.52 -5.25 -16.81
C SER A 16 -12.33 -3.77 -17.14
N VAL A 17 -12.11 -2.95 -16.11
CA VAL A 17 -11.84 -1.52 -16.25
C VAL A 17 -10.42 -1.24 -15.77
N PRO A 18 -9.54 -0.67 -16.61
CA PRO A 18 -8.21 -0.26 -16.15
C PRO A 18 -8.33 0.93 -15.20
N ILE A 19 -7.72 0.83 -14.02
CA ILE A 19 -7.61 1.96 -13.10
C ILE A 19 -6.36 2.74 -13.49
N PRO A 20 -6.47 4.03 -13.89
CA PRO A 20 -5.30 4.84 -14.17
C PRO A 20 -4.55 5.09 -12.87
N VAL A 21 -3.28 4.67 -12.83
CA VAL A 21 -2.35 5.06 -11.77
C VAL A 21 -1.43 6.16 -12.26
N ALA A 22 -1.15 7.12 -11.39
CA ALA A 22 -0.22 8.20 -11.70
C ALA A 22 1.19 7.66 -11.94
N ASP A 23 1.57 6.60 -11.21
CA ASP A 23 2.84 5.89 -11.37
C ASP A 23 2.62 4.38 -11.53
N ALA A 24 3.12 3.82 -12.65
CA ALA A 24 3.07 2.37 -12.91
C ALA A 24 3.99 1.56 -11.97
N ASP A 25 4.96 2.20 -11.33
CA ASP A 25 5.84 1.55 -10.36
C ASP A 25 5.15 1.31 -9.00
N LEU A 26 4.01 1.95 -8.77
CA LEU A 26 3.22 1.82 -7.53
C LEU A 26 2.94 0.35 -7.15
N PHE A 27 2.59 -0.48 -8.13
CA PHE A 27 2.23 -1.88 -7.89
C PHE A 27 3.37 -2.88 -8.10
N LYS A 28 4.56 -2.44 -8.50
CA LYS A 28 5.68 -3.35 -8.82
C LYS A 28 6.42 -3.85 -7.58
N SER A 29 6.29 -3.14 -6.45
CA SER A 29 7.04 -3.44 -5.23
C SER A 29 6.16 -4.08 -4.16
N LYS A 30 6.55 -5.27 -3.70
CA LYS A 30 5.93 -5.94 -2.55
C LYS A 30 5.96 -5.04 -1.30
N ALA A 31 7.02 -4.26 -1.12
CA ALA A 31 7.15 -3.36 0.03
C ALA A 31 6.05 -2.29 0.04
N THR A 32 5.60 -1.79 -1.12
CA THR A 32 4.50 -0.82 -1.21
C THR A 32 3.21 -1.39 -0.63
N ASN A 33 2.88 -2.62 -1.01
CA ASN A 33 1.70 -3.33 -0.51
C ASN A 33 1.81 -3.62 1.00
N ASP A 34 2.98 -4.09 1.45
CA ASP A 34 3.22 -4.40 2.86
C ASP A 34 3.11 -3.14 3.74
N ILE A 35 3.61 -1.98 3.27
CA ILE A 35 3.49 -0.69 3.95
C ILE A 35 2.04 -0.23 4.02
N LEU A 36 1.30 -0.27 2.91
CA LEU A 36 -0.11 0.13 2.90
C LEU A 36 -0.96 -0.74 3.83
N LEU A 37 -0.73 -2.05 3.81
CA LEU A 37 -1.40 -2.97 4.73
C LEU A 37 -1.07 -2.65 6.19
N PHE A 38 0.21 -2.41 6.49
CA PHE A 38 0.65 -2.03 7.83
C PHE A 38 0.00 -0.72 8.31
N LEU A 39 0.09 0.36 7.54
CA LEU A 39 -0.49 1.65 7.90
C LEU A 39 -2.03 1.59 8.02
N THR A 40 -2.70 0.79 7.17
CA THR A 40 -4.15 0.59 7.26
C THR A 40 -4.55 -0.09 8.57
N ASN A 41 -3.77 -1.08 9.03
CA ASN A 41 -4.01 -1.75 10.30
C ASN A 41 -3.73 -0.84 11.51
N TYR A 42 -2.86 0.16 11.36
CA TYR A 42 -2.48 1.10 12.41
C TYR A 42 -2.81 2.57 12.07
N ARG A 43 -3.97 2.81 11.45
CA ARG A 43 -4.35 4.10 10.81
C ARG A 43 -4.29 5.39 11.64
N PHE A 44 -4.21 5.29 12.96
CA PHE A 44 -4.16 6.44 13.88
C PHE A 44 -2.83 6.58 14.60
N LYS A 45 -1.85 5.75 14.23
CA LYS A 45 -0.49 5.80 14.74
C LYS A 45 0.41 6.30 13.62
N GLN A 46 1.41 7.08 14.02
CA GLN A 46 2.47 7.53 13.14
C GLN A 46 3.71 6.70 13.44
N PHE A 47 4.47 6.39 12.40
CA PHE A 47 5.68 5.57 12.52
C PHE A 47 6.82 6.24 11.80
N SER A 48 8.02 6.16 12.38
CA SER A 48 9.23 6.46 11.64
C SER A 48 9.44 5.42 10.54
N GLN A 49 10.12 5.82 9.46
CA GLN A 49 10.50 4.87 8.40
C GLN A 49 11.29 3.66 8.94
N ARG A 50 12.01 3.86 10.06
CA ARG A 50 12.77 2.80 10.72
C ARG A 50 11.87 1.76 11.36
N GLU A 51 10.88 2.20 12.13
CA GLU A 51 9.90 1.31 12.76
C GLU A 51 9.09 0.56 11.72
N VAL A 52 8.70 1.23 10.63
CA VAL A 52 8.01 0.58 9.51
C VAL A 52 8.86 -0.57 8.97
N ALA A 53 10.13 -0.31 8.64
CA ALA A 53 11.04 -1.31 8.10
C ALA A 53 11.29 -2.50 9.04
N ASP A 54 11.47 -2.23 10.33
CA ASP A 54 11.66 -3.26 11.34
C ASP A 54 10.41 -4.15 11.48
N GLN A 55 9.22 -3.56 11.38
CA GLN A 55 7.95 -4.27 11.53
C GLN A 55 7.56 -5.10 10.31
N ILE A 56 7.87 -4.62 9.10
CA ILE A 56 7.53 -5.32 7.85
C ILE A 56 8.68 -6.20 7.30
N GLY A 57 9.85 -6.17 7.94
CA GLY A 57 11.00 -7.01 7.60
C GLY A 57 11.70 -6.64 6.28
N HIS A 58 11.57 -5.39 5.82
CA HIS A 58 12.25 -4.89 4.62
C HIS A 58 13.46 -4.03 4.99
N SER A 59 14.42 -3.91 4.07
CA SER A 59 15.55 -2.99 4.28
C SER A 59 15.09 -1.54 4.38
N GLN A 60 15.77 -0.73 5.18
CA GLN A 60 15.51 0.71 5.32
C GLN A 60 15.51 1.44 3.96
N GLN A 61 16.39 1.05 3.04
CA GLN A 61 16.48 1.65 1.71
C GLN A 61 15.26 1.27 0.85
N THR A 62 14.80 0.02 0.94
CA THR A 62 13.59 -0.46 0.24
C THR A 62 12.36 0.29 0.74
N VAL A 63 12.20 0.40 2.07
CA VAL A 63 11.08 1.11 2.69
C VAL A 63 11.09 2.59 2.31
N ARG A 64 12.24 3.25 2.36
CA ARG A 64 12.36 4.65 1.94
C ARG A 64 11.93 4.87 0.49
N ARG A 65 12.37 4.00 -0.44
CA ARG A 65 11.94 4.09 -1.86
C ARG A 65 10.43 3.89 -2.00
N ALA A 66 9.88 2.87 -1.36
CA ALA A 66 8.45 2.58 -1.43
C ALA A 66 7.60 3.71 -0.82
N ILE A 67 8.01 4.28 0.33
CA ILE A 67 7.35 5.44 0.94
C ILE A 67 7.39 6.64 -0.01
N ASN A 68 8.52 6.91 -0.67
CA ASN A 68 8.59 8.02 -1.63
C ASN A 68 7.59 7.82 -2.78
N THR A 69 7.52 6.63 -3.37
CA THR A 69 6.51 6.31 -4.40
C THR A 69 5.09 6.50 -3.87
N LEU A 70 4.79 6.07 -2.64
CA LEU A 70 3.48 6.27 -2.03
C LEU A 70 3.11 7.74 -1.82
N VAL A 71 4.08 8.57 -1.40
CA VAL A 71 3.91 10.02 -1.23
C VAL A 71 3.68 10.71 -2.57
N GLU A 72 4.47 10.36 -3.59
CA GLU A 72 4.32 10.89 -4.94
C GLU A 72 2.95 10.55 -5.56
N ASN A 73 2.37 9.41 -5.18
CA ASN A 73 1.02 8.99 -5.58
C ASN A 73 -0.08 9.47 -4.63
N GLY A 74 0.23 10.27 -3.60
CA GLY A 74 -0.74 10.84 -2.68
C GLY A 74 -1.43 9.82 -1.75
N LEU A 75 -0.83 8.65 -1.55
CA LEU A 75 -1.41 7.57 -0.74
C LEU A 75 -0.96 7.61 0.72
N VAL A 76 0.19 8.23 0.99
CA VAL A 76 0.76 8.40 2.33
C VAL A 76 1.24 9.84 2.48
N VAL A 77 1.09 10.41 3.67
CA VAL A 77 1.60 11.73 4.02
C VAL A 77 2.79 11.56 4.93
N VAL A 78 3.89 12.26 4.64
CA VAL A 78 5.06 12.31 5.52
C VAL A 78 5.06 13.64 6.25
N SER A 79 5.06 13.59 7.59
CA SER A 79 5.23 14.76 8.44
C SER A 79 6.65 14.78 9.02
N PRO A 80 7.39 15.90 8.93
CA PRO A 80 8.64 16.05 9.65
C PRO A 80 8.34 16.24 11.14
N GLU A 81 8.80 15.33 11.99
CA GLU A 81 8.79 15.49 13.45
C GLU A 81 10.23 15.41 13.97
N ASN A 82 10.78 16.54 14.42
CA ASN A 82 12.19 16.69 14.79
C ASN A 82 13.14 16.24 13.64
N ASN A 83 14.07 15.31 13.93
CA ASN A 83 14.99 14.71 12.95
C ASN A 83 14.43 13.45 12.27
N GLN A 84 13.13 13.17 12.42
CA GLN A 84 12.48 11.98 11.87
C GLN A 84 11.42 12.33 10.84
N ARG A 85 11.22 11.42 9.88
CA ARG A 85 10.11 11.46 8.92
C ARG A 85 9.08 10.44 9.38
N LEU A 86 7.93 10.91 9.81
CA LEU A 86 6.82 10.08 10.25
C LEU A 86 5.84 9.88 9.10
N VAL A 87 5.35 8.65 8.97
CA VAL A 87 4.30 8.21 8.05
C VAL A 87 3.09 7.67 8.81
#